data_AF-H0R6U1-F1
#
_entry.id   AF-H0R6U1-F1
#
_cell.length_a   1.000
_cell.length_b   1.000
_cell.length_c   1.000
_cell.angle_alpha   90.00
_cell.angle_beta   90.00
_cell.angle_gamma   90.00
#
_symmetry.space_group_name_H-M   'P 1'
#
loop_
_entity.id
_entity.type
_entity.pdbx_description
1 polymer ?
#
loop_
_entity_poly.entity_id
_entity_poly.type
_entity_poly.pdbx_seq_one_letter_code
_entity_poly.pdbx_strand_id
1 'polypeptide(L)'
;MSFRYAAPEHRLYDACSRWEHNNDTKALIDDAVQCLVEGLDSPHLRILAGASPNDVRDEIAELVYEALAELGIPQPADRDPWGAQVAAGRFITRPATNTIRFEVGEISDSWLDGHEVLVYIDDVEMTSLGAGLGMDPFELLIPTNRLVASEQPTRVPIARCTCGHYICGGTDVTIVREGDVVHWDWSLKAPTSVGKTFQAAAYDAEVTRIGADHSWEDLTDTTIRRVHTAINSEVLAHYGLTVDWVSRYPLEPPELTVAFRLTEGGEETHQIFLRFPWASPDGLVQTVTDELRKHPREWDARWSAIKCGLAAPHIAGSNWNPER
;
A
#
# COMPACT_ATOMS: atom_id res chain seq x y z
N MET A 1 27.64 16.16 4.53
CA MET A 1 27.42 14.75 4.11
C MET A 1 26.73 14.79 2.77
N SER A 2 27.39 14.36 1.69
CA SER A 2 26.78 14.32 0.36
C SER A 2 25.96 13.03 0.28
N PHE A 3 24.64 13.17 0.24
CA PHE A 3 23.75 12.07 -0.12
C PHE A 3 24.19 11.59 -1.50
N ARG A 4 24.68 10.34 -1.60
CA ARG A 4 24.91 9.72 -2.90
C ARG A 4 23.54 9.42 -3.47
N TYR A 5 23.02 10.35 -4.26
CA TYR A 5 21.87 10.13 -5.10
C TYR A 5 22.08 8.85 -5.92
N ALA A 6 20.99 8.13 -6.21
CA ALA A 6 21.01 7.05 -7.17
C ALA A 6 21.71 7.52 -8.45
N ALA A 7 22.51 6.65 -9.08
CA ALA A 7 23.18 6.96 -10.33
C ALA A 7 22.16 7.54 -11.34
N PRO A 8 22.52 8.59 -12.12
CA PRO A 8 21.56 9.27 -12.97
C PRO A 8 20.86 8.34 -13.98
N GLU A 9 21.51 7.23 -14.37
CA GLU A 9 20.93 6.15 -15.17
C GLU A 9 19.68 5.54 -14.51
N HIS A 10 19.74 5.27 -13.20
CA HIS A 10 18.59 4.73 -12.46
C HIS A 10 17.48 5.77 -12.34
N ARG A 11 17.82 7.04 -12.14
CA ARG A 11 16.79 8.09 -12.08
C ARG A 11 16.03 8.20 -13.40
N LEU A 12 16.76 8.15 -14.52
CA LEU A 12 16.14 8.18 -15.84
C LEU A 12 15.22 6.97 -16.05
N TYR A 13 15.68 5.76 -15.69
CA TYR A 13 14.86 4.55 -15.75
C TYR A 13 13.56 4.68 -14.93
N ASP A 14 13.66 5.17 -13.69
CA ASP A 14 12.52 5.36 -12.79
C ASP A 14 11.52 6.39 -13.34
N ALA A 15 12.04 7.47 -13.91
CA ALA A 15 11.24 8.52 -14.54
C ALA A 15 10.45 7.97 -15.74
N CYS A 16 11.12 7.23 -16.63
CA CYS A 16 10.48 6.58 -17.76
C CYS A 16 9.41 5.56 -17.31
N SER A 17 9.71 4.74 -16.31
CA SER A 17 8.78 3.75 -15.76
C SER A 17 7.52 4.40 -15.20
N ARG A 18 7.63 5.49 -14.43
CA ARG A 18 6.46 6.23 -13.95
C ARG A 18 5.66 6.85 -15.09
N TRP A 19 6.34 7.47 -16.04
CA TRP A 19 5.71 8.12 -17.17
C TRP A 19 4.85 7.16 -17.98
N GLU A 20 5.29 5.91 -18.19
CA GLU A 20 4.47 4.89 -18.86
C GLU A 20 3.13 4.62 -18.14
N HIS A 21 3.11 4.73 -16.80
CA HIS A 21 1.94 4.45 -15.98
C HIS A 21 0.99 5.63 -15.85
N ASN A 22 1.53 6.84 -15.66
CA ASN A 22 0.73 8.02 -15.31
C ASN A 22 0.66 9.08 -16.44
N ASN A 23 1.45 8.93 -17.49
CA ASN A 23 1.61 9.89 -18.59
C ASN A 23 1.98 11.32 -18.14
N ASP A 24 2.70 11.48 -17.02
CA ASP A 24 3.16 12.78 -16.54
C ASP A 24 4.43 13.22 -17.29
N THR A 25 4.25 13.75 -18.51
CA THR A 25 5.35 14.17 -19.38
C THR A 25 6.19 15.29 -18.76
N LYS A 26 5.59 16.17 -17.95
CA LYS A 26 6.33 17.26 -17.31
C LYS A 26 7.35 16.70 -16.32
N ALA A 27 6.93 15.79 -15.45
CA ALA A 27 7.82 15.16 -14.48
C ALA A 27 8.98 14.42 -15.17
N LEU A 28 8.69 13.72 -16.27
CA LEU A 28 9.72 13.05 -17.09
C LEU A 28 10.77 14.02 -17.62
N ILE A 29 10.35 15.15 -18.19
CA ILE A 29 11.26 16.18 -18.73
C ILE A 29 12.13 16.76 -17.61
N ASP A 30 11.54 17.08 -16.46
CA ASP A 30 12.26 17.62 -15.29
C ASP A 30 13.34 16.62 -14.80
N ASP A 31 13.01 15.33 -14.72
CA ASP A 31 13.98 14.27 -14.36
C ASP A 31 15.08 14.10 -15.43
N ALA A 32 14.75 14.21 -16.73
CA ALA A 32 15.71 14.16 -17.83
C ALA A 32 16.72 15.33 -17.79
N VAL A 33 16.26 16.56 -17.52
CA VAL A 33 17.12 17.73 -17.30
C VAL A 33 18.09 17.46 -16.14
N GLN A 34 17.58 16.91 -15.05
CA GLN A 34 18.41 16.65 -13.88
C GLN A 34 19.47 15.57 -14.14
N CYS A 35 19.17 14.55 -14.95
CA CYS A 35 20.14 13.54 -15.36
C CYS A 35 21.29 14.16 -16.19
N LEU A 36 21.00 15.11 -17.08
CA LEU A 36 22.02 15.87 -17.83
C LEU A 36 22.91 16.69 -16.90
N VAL A 37 22.34 17.35 -15.88
CA VAL A 37 23.09 18.10 -14.87
C VAL A 37 24.03 17.20 -14.08
N GLU A 38 23.65 15.94 -13.87
CA GLU A 38 24.42 14.93 -13.15
C GLU A 38 25.45 14.20 -14.05
N GLY A 39 25.53 14.56 -15.33
CA GLY A 39 26.55 14.09 -16.26
C GLY A 39 26.15 12.87 -17.10
N LEU A 40 24.90 12.41 -17.00
CA LEU A 40 24.35 11.42 -17.94
C LEU A 40 24.00 12.12 -19.23
N ASP A 41 24.51 11.66 -20.37
CA ASP A 41 24.43 12.44 -21.60
C ASP A 41 24.26 11.56 -22.83
N SER A 42 23.22 11.86 -23.62
CA SER A 42 22.97 11.26 -24.92
C SER A 42 22.25 12.28 -25.82
N PRO A 43 22.37 12.15 -27.16
CA PRO A 43 21.62 13.00 -28.09
C PRO A 43 20.12 13.05 -27.79
N HIS A 44 19.46 11.91 -27.59
CA HIS A 44 18.02 11.88 -27.36
C HIS A 44 17.63 12.31 -25.94
N LEU A 45 18.48 12.11 -24.93
CA LEU A 45 18.25 12.65 -23.60
C LEU A 45 18.23 14.18 -23.60
N ARG A 46 19.09 14.83 -24.39
CA ARG A 46 19.08 16.31 -24.55
C ARG A 46 17.81 16.80 -25.23
N ILE A 47 17.30 16.07 -26.22
CA ILE A 47 16.06 16.41 -26.90
C ILE A 47 14.88 16.22 -25.94
N LEU A 48 14.85 15.11 -25.20
CA LEU A 48 13.84 14.82 -24.17
C LEU A 48 13.81 15.91 -23.08
N ALA A 49 14.96 16.32 -22.57
CA ALA A 49 15.09 17.39 -21.59
C ALA A 49 14.66 18.77 -22.12
N GLY A 50 14.62 18.95 -23.45
CA GLY A 50 14.15 20.16 -24.13
C GLY A 50 12.73 20.06 -24.68
N ALA A 51 12.05 18.92 -24.48
CA ALA A 51 10.70 18.70 -24.99
C ALA A 51 9.66 19.58 -24.25
N SER A 52 8.50 19.75 -24.87
CA SER A 52 7.37 20.43 -24.26
C SER A 52 6.46 19.40 -23.57
N PRO A 53 5.93 19.70 -22.37
CA PRO A 53 4.92 18.84 -21.73
C PRO A 53 3.64 18.62 -22.55
N ASN A 54 3.42 19.42 -23.59
CA ASN A 54 2.29 19.31 -24.51
C ASN A 54 2.60 18.55 -25.81
N ASP A 55 3.83 18.06 -25.98
CA ASP A 55 4.20 17.28 -27.17
C ASP A 55 3.42 15.97 -27.22
N VAL A 56 3.32 15.40 -28.43
CA VAL A 56 2.51 14.20 -28.65
C VAL A 56 3.17 13.03 -27.92
N ARG A 57 2.37 12.23 -27.20
CA ARG A 57 2.86 11.10 -26.40
C ARG A 57 3.77 10.16 -27.18
N ASP A 58 3.45 9.87 -28.42
CA ASP A 58 4.24 8.96 -29.27
C ASP A 58 5.61 9.55 -29.63
N GLU A 59 5.72 10.87 -29.77
CA GLU A 59 7.01 11.56 -29.99
C GLU A 59 7.86 11.49 -28.71
N ILE A 60 7.26 11.71 -27.54
CA ILE A 60 7.95 11.52 -26.25
C ILE A 60 8.37 10.06 -26.06
N ALA A 61 7.53 9.09 -26.44
CA ALA A 61 7.86 7.67 -26.35
C ALA A 61 9.09 7.32 -27.18
N GLU A 62 9.19 7.85 -28.41
CA GLU A 62 10.34 7.67 -29.28
C GLU A 62 11.61 8.26 -28.66
N LEU A 63 11.54 9.49 -28.12
CA LEU A 63 12.67 10.12 -27.43
C LEU A 63 13.15 9.31 -26.22
N VAL A 64 12.22 8.78 -25.42
CA VAL A 64 12.52 7.90 -24.29
C VAL A 64 13.21 6.64 -24.78
N TYR A 65 12.64 5.97 -25.79
CA TYR A 65 13.16 4.71 -26.31
C TYR A 65 14.60 4.86 -26.79
N GLU A 66 14.85 5.88 -27.61
CA GLU A 66 16.18 6.14 -28.17
C GLU A 66 17.18 6.59 -27.10
N ALA A 67 16.77 7.44 -26.14
CA ALA A 67 17.65 7.86 -25.04
C ALA A 67 18.12 6.68 -24.19
N LEU A 68 17.20 5.78 -23.81
CA LEU A 68 17.53 4.59 -23.03
C LEU A 68 18.46 3.66 -23.82
N ALA A 69 18.18 3.44 -25.12
CA ALA A 69 19.02 2.63 -25.99
C ALA A 69 20.45 3.19 -26.12
N GLU A 70 20.61 4.50 -26.33
CA GLU A 70 21.91 5.17 -26.43
C GLU A 70 22.74 5.05 -25.14
N LEU A 71 22.07 5.12 -23.99
CA LEU A 71 22.68 5.05 -22.68
C LEU A 71 22.91 3.60 -22.21
N GLY A 72 22.42 2.61 -22.96
CA GLY A 72 22.43 1.21 -22.56
C GLY A 72 21.59 0.93 -21.32
N ILE A 73 20.56 1.76 -21.08
CA ILE A 73 19.56 1.57 -20.03
C ILE A 73 18.41 0.75 -20.63
N PRO A 74 17.91 -0.28 -19.93
CA PRO A 74 16.82 -1.09 -20.44
C PRO A 74 15.50 -0.31 -20.56
N GLN A 75 14.60 -0.79 -21.42
CA GLN A 75 13.27 -0.21 -21.55
C GLN A 75 12.41 -0.60 -20.33
N PRO A 76 11.58 0.29 -19.79
CA PRO A 76 10.64 -0.05 -18.72
C PRO A 76 9.67 -1.19 -19.09
N ALA A 77 9.33 -1.31 -20.38
CA ALA A 77 8.49 -2.37 -20.92
C ALA A 77 9.19 -3.75 -21.03
N ASP A 78 10.53 -3.83 -20.88
CA ASP A 78 11.29 -5.08 -20.81
C ASP A 78 11.13 -5.72 -19.42
N ARG A 79 9.87 -6.03 -19.09
CA ARG A 79 9.27 -6.90 -18.05
C ARG A 79 9.95 -7.17 -16.70
N ASP A 80 11.02 -6.48 -16.32
CA ASP A 80 11.54 -6.57 -14.97
C ASP A 80 12.20 -5.24 -14.56
N PRO A 81 11.44 -4.30 -13.96
CA PRO A 81 11.97 -3.06 -13.39
C PRO A 81 12.97 -3.22 -12.26
N TRP A 82 13.21 -4.46 -11.87
CA TRP A 82 13.77 -4.88 -10.61
C TRP A 82 14.99 -5.77 -10.84
N GLY A 83 14.86 -6.67 -11.82
CA GLY A 83 15.88 -7.63 -12.22
C GLY A 83 17.23 -7.00 -12.55
N ALA A 84 18.29 -7.70 -12.16
CA ALA A 84 19.64 -7.43 -12.62
C ALA A 84 19.73 -7.58 -14.15
N GLN A 85 19.56 -6.49 -14.88
CA GLN A 85 19.60 -6.53 -16.34
C GLN A 85 21.04 -6.38 -16.85
N VAL A 86 21.41 -7.24 -17.81
CA VAL A 86 22.75 -7.24 -18.41
C VAL A 86 22.76 -6.33 -19.64
N ALA A 87 23.33 -5.14 -19.50
CA ALA A 87 23.62 -4.25 -20.63
C ALA A 87 25.14 -4.18 -20.84
N ALA A 88 25.63 -4.51 -22.05
CA ALA A 88 27.06 -4.55 -22.39
C ALA A 88 27.94 -5.36 -21.39
N GLY A 89 27.38 -6.40 -20.78
CA GLY A 89 28.07 -7.23 -19.78
C GLY A 89 28.06 -6.67 -18.35
N ARG A 90 27.27 -5.64 -18.06
CA ARG A 90 27.11 -5.04 -16.72
C ARG A 90 25.71 -5.28 -16.19
N PHE A 91 25.61 -5.72 -14.93
CA PHE A 91 24.35 -5.77 -14.20
C PHE A 91 23.98 -4.36 -13.74
N ILE A 92 22.81 -3.89 -14.13
CA ILE A 92 22.22 -2.66 -13.60
C ILE A 92 21.16 -3.08 -12.57
N THR A 93 21.53 -3.06 -11.28
CA THR A 93 20.57 -3.07 -10.17
C THR A 93 20.77 -1.81 -9.36
N ARG A 94 19.68 -1.23 -8.85
CA ARG A 94 19.78 -0.19 -7.83
C ARG A 94 20.52 -0.81 -6.63
N PRO A 95 21.70 -0.28 -6.25
CA PRO A 95 22.44 -0.86 -5.15
C PRO A 95 21.61 -0.68 -3.88
N ALA A 96 21.47 -1.76 -3.10
CA ALA A 96 20.74 -1.79 -1.84
C ALA A 96 21.45 -0.97 -0.75
N THR A 97 21.37 0.35 -0.88
CA THR A 97 22.04 1.34 -0.03
C THR A 97 21.09 2.05 0.93
N ASN A 98 19.77 1.92 0.73
CA ASN A 98 18.80 2.61 1.57
C ASN A 98 18.59 1.84 2.87
N THR A 99 18.31 2.60 3.92
CA THR A 99 17.84 2.10 5.21
C THR A 99 16.36 2.40 5.36
N ILE A 100 15.64 1.53 6.07
CA ILE A 100 14.22 1.72 6.36
C ILE A 100 13.97 1.58 7.85
N ARG A 101 13.01 2.37 8.36
CA ARG A 101 12.48 2.28 9.71
C ARG A 101 10.99 2.61 9.70
N PHE A 102 10.20 1.89 10.47
CA PHE A 102 8.78 2.13 10.68
C PHE A 102 8.51 2.52 12.13
N GLU A 103 7.52 3.36 12.37
CA GLU A 103 7.03 3.66 13.72
C GLU A 103 5.52 3.70 13.72
N VAL A 104 4.91 3.28 14.83
CA VAL A 104 3.50 3.59 15.08
C VAL A 104 3.46 4.85 15.94
N GLY A 105 2.91 5.92 15.38
CA GLY A 105 2.72 7.20 16.07
C GLY A 105 1.24 7.47 16.35
N GLU A 106 0.98 8.33 17.32
CA GLU A 106 -0.35 8.93 17.50
C GLU A 106 -0.57 10.00 16.44
N ILE A 107 -1.79 10.06 15.88
CA ILE A 107 -2.16 11.12 14.95
C ILE A 107 -2.19 12.45 15.72
N SER A 108 -1.36 13.40 15.29
CA SER A 108 -1.20 14.68 15.98
C SER A 108 -2.25 15.74 15.61
N ASP A 109 -3.16 15.46 14.67
CA ASP A 109 -4.19 16.39 14.22
C ASP A 109 -5.45 16.29 15.08
N SER A 110 -5.89 17.42 15.62
CA SER A 110 -7.01 17.55 16.57
C SER A 110 -8.37 17.02 16.10
N TRP A 111 -8.53 16.70 14.82
CA TRP A 111 -9.79 16.21 14.25
C TRP A 111 -9.80 14.71 13.98
N LEU A 112 -8.66 14.02 14.13
CA LEU A 112 -8.52 12.59 13.89
C LEU A 112 -7.90 11.95 15.12
N ASP A 113 -8.64 11.04 15.74
CA ASP A 113 -8.11 10.18 16.79
C ASP A 113 -7.56 8.89 16.16
N GLY A 114 -6.53 8.31 16.79
CA GLY A 114 -5.99 7.01 16.44
C GLY A 114 -4.49 7.01 16.17
N HIS A 115 -4.03 5.99 15.47
CA HIS A 115 -2.63 5.73 15.21
C HIS A 115 -2.31 5.74 13.71
N GLU A 116 -1.06 6.00 13.38
CA GLU A 116 -0.55 5.94 12.02
C GLU A 116 0.81 5.22 11.97
N VAL A 117 1.05 4.50 10.88
CA VAL A 117 2.36 3.90 10.60
C VAL A 117 3.18 4.89 9.79
N LEU A 118 4.20 5.45 10.43
CA LEU A 118 5.19 6.35 9.84
C LEU A 118 6.29 5.54 9.14
N VAL A 119 6.75 6.02 7.98
CA VAL A 119 7.75 5.34 7.16
C VAL A 119 8.95 6.25 7.01
N TYR A 120 10.11 5.83 7.51
CA TYR A 120 11.37 6.55 7.38
C TYR A 120 12.29 5.81 6.43
N ILE A 121 12.84 6.51 5.44
CA ILE A 121 13.87 5.99 4.54
C ILE A 121 15.06 6.94 4.57
N ASP A 122 16.23 6.41 4.91
CA ASP A 122 17.44 7.20 5.13
C ASP A 122 17.21 8.37 6.10
N ASP A 123 16.49 8.08 7.20
CA ASP A 123 16.06 9.01 8.24
C ASP A 123 15.13 10.14 7.78
N VAL A 124 14.61 10.09 6.55
CA VAL A 124 13.61 11.02 6.04
C VAL A 124 12.22 10.38 6.14
N GLU A 125 11.29 11.08 6.78
CA GLU A 125 9.90 10.64 6.92
C GLU A 125 9.16 10.78 5.58
N MET A 126 8.67 9.68 5.03
CA MET A 126 8.13 9.55 3.68
C MET A 126 6.61 9.72 3.62
N THR A 127 5.87 9.46 4.71
CA THR A 127 4.40 9.54 4.70
C THR A 127 3.91 10.99 4.62
N SER A 128 4.55 11.91 5.35
CA SER A 128 4.29 13.35 5.31
C SER A 128 4.72 13.99 3.99
N LEU A 129 5.81 13.51 3.37
CA LEU A 129 6.23 13.93 2.03
C LEU A 129 5.31 13.39 0.93
N GLY A 130 4.62 12.28 1.19
CA GLY A 130 3.66 11.67 0.28
C GLY A 130 2.26 12.28 0.42
N ALA A 131 1.31 11.47 0.86
CA ALA A 131 -0.09 11.88 0.99
C ALA A 131 -0.39 12.68 2.26
N GLY A 132 0.52 12.68 3.23
CA GLY A 132 0.50 13.54 4.41
C GLY A 132 0.33 12.80 5.74
N LEU A 133 -0.43 11.69 5.76
CA LEU A 133 -0.72 10.91 6.95
C LEU A 133 -0.41 9.43 6.70
N GLY A 134 0.24 8.73 7.63
CA GLY A 134 0.50 7.29 7.54
C GLY A 134 -0.78 6.44 7.53
N MET A 135 -0.66 5.19 7.11
CA MET A 135 -1.79 4.23 7.15
C MET A 135 -2.10 3.77 8.58
N ASP A 136 -3.33 3.31 8.83
CA ASP A 136 -3.73 2.82 10.13
C ASP A 136 -3.04 1.47 10.37
N PRO A 137 -2.49 1.18 11.56
CA PRO A 137 -1.88 -0.12 11.86
C PRO A 137 -2.80 -1.31 11.56
N PHE A 138 -4.12 -1.16 11.74
CA PHE A 138 -5.11 -2.19 11.39
C PHE A 138 -5.32 -2.40 9.90
N GLU A 139 -4.95 -1.44 9.05
CA GLU A 139 -5.04 -1.57 7.59
C GLU A 139 -3.72 -2.05 6.96
N LEU A 140 -2.59 -1.81 7.64
CA LEU A 140 -1.25 -2.08 7.12
C LEU A 140 -0.57 -3.31 7.75
N LEU A 141 -0.71 -3.51 9.06
CA LEU A 141 0.04 -4.51 9.82
C LEU A 141 -0.82 -5.69 10.29
N ILE A 142 -2.13 -5.49 10.46
CA ILE A 142 -3.05 -6.47 11.05
C ILE A 142 -4.12 -6.84 10.00
N PRO A 143 -4.57 -8.11 9.95
CA PRO A 143 -4.03 -9.28 10.64
C PRO A 143 -2.77 -9.83 9.95
N THR A 144 -2.51 -9.35 8.75
CA THR A 144 -1.38 -9.73 7.90
C THR A 144 -0.55 -8.49 7.66
N ASN A 145 0.74 -8.56 7.99
CA ASN A 145 1.65 -7.47 7.71
C ASN A 145 1.88 -7.35 6.20
N ARG A 146 1.31 -6.31 5.59
CA ARG A 146 1.36 -6.08 4.13
C ARG A 146 2.73 -5.61 3.65
N LEU A 147 3.63 -5.25 4.55
CA LEU A 147 5.00 -4.85 4.22
C LEU A 147 5.93 -6.06 4.01
N VAL A 148 5.47 -7.30 4.22
CA VAL A 148 6.29 -8.49 3.96
C VAL A 148 6.57 -8.60 2.46
N ALA A 149 7.85 -8.45 2.09
CA ALA A 149 8.29 -8.53 0.70
C ALA A 149 8.32 -9.98 0.20
N SER A 150 7.85 -10.20 -1.03
CA SER A 150 7.90 -11.48 -1.71
C SER A 150 8.40 -11.31 -3.14
N GLU A 151 8.73 -12.41 -3.83
CA GLU A 151 9.09 -12.39 -5.24
C GLU A 151 7.94 -11.90 -6.15
N GLN A 152 6.69 -11.97 -5.66
CA GLN A 152 5.54 -11.41 -6.38
C GLN A 152 5.37 -9.93 -6.00
N PRO A 153 5.41 -9.00 -6.99
CA PRO A 153 5.21 -7.59 -6.73
C PRO A 153 3.85 -7.33 -6.08
N THR A 154 3.87 -6.67 -4.93
CA THR A 154 2.66 -6.37 -4.16
C THR A 154 2.53 -4.88 -3.96
N ARG A 155 1.37 -4.32 -4.33
CA ARG A 155 1.07 -2.91 -4.11
C ARG A 155 0.48 -2.69 -2.72
N VAL A 156 1.08 -1.76 -1.98
CA VAL A 156 0.79 -1.50 -0.57
C VAL A 156 0.58 0.00 -0.36
N PRO A 157 -0.58 0.44 0.17
CA PRO A 157 -0.75 1.83 0.58
C PRO A 157 0.10 2.09 1.84
N ILE A 158 0.85 3.19 1.85
CA ILE A 158 1.69 3.57 3.01
C ILE A 158 1.34 4.94 3.57
N ALA A 159 0.63 5.78 2.81
CA ALA A 159 0.09 7.04 3.31
C ALA A 159 -1.28 7.33 2.68
N ARG A 160 -2.11 8.08 3.41
CA ARG A 160 -3.41 8.61 3.02
C ARG A 160 -3.45 10.12 3.18
N CYS A 161 -4.49 10.73 2.61
CA CYS A 161 -4.74 12.15 2.74
C CYS A 161 -4.88 12.57 4.21
N THR A 162 -4.48 13.79 4.52
CA THR A 162 -4.61 14.40 5.86
C THR A 162 -6.06 14.48 6.36
N CYS A 163 -7.07 14.33 5.48
CA CYS A 163 -8.48 14.17 5.89
C CYS A 163 -8.80 12.78 6.47
N GLY A 164 -7.81 11.90 6.61
CA GLY A 164 -7.98 10.54 7.14
C GLY A 164 -8.51 9.52 6.14
N HIS A 165 -8.87 9.93 4.92
CA HIS A 165 -9.44 9.04 3.91
C HIS A 165 -8.47 8.81 2.74
N TYR A 166 -8.17 7.54 2.47
CA TYR A 166 -7.30 7.14 1.36
C TYR A 166 -7.85 7.56 -0.01
N ILE A 167 -9.18 7.58 -0.20
CA ILE A 167 -9.81 7.92 -1.49
C ILE A 167 -9.57 9.39 -1.92
N CYS A 168 -9.31 10.30 -0.97
CA CYS A 168 -8.99 11.69 -1.27
C CYS A 168 -7.55 11.87 -1.79
N GLY A 169 -6.74 10.82 -1.71
CA GLY A 169 -5.35 10.76 -2.15
C GLY A 169 -4.56 9.80 -1.27
N GLY A 170 -3.66 9.06 -1.91
CA GLY A 170 -2.79 8.10 -1.24
C GLY A 170 -1.36 8.14 -1.79
N THR A 171 -0.46 7.53 -1.04
CA THR A 171 0.87 7.14 -1.49
C THR A 171 0.95 5.64 -1.37
N ASP A 172 1.23 5.01 -2.50
CA ASP A 172 1.39 3.57 -2.57
C ASP A 172 2.82 3.23 -2.92
N VAL A 173 3.22 2.04 -2.51
CA VAL A 173 4.47 1.44 -2.92
C VAL A 173 4.25 0.05 -3.49
N THR A 174 4.91 -0.26 -4.59
CA THR A 174 5.06 -1.64 -5.06
C THR A 174 6.30 -2.22 -4.41
N ILE A 175 6.13 -3.30 -3.65
CA ILE A 175 7.20 -4.00 -2.94
C ILE A 175 7.49 -5.32 -3.67
N VAL A 176 8.74 -5.56 -4.00
CA VAL A 176 9.21 -6.83 -4.57
C VAL A 176 10.54 -7.22 -3.97
N ARG A 177 10.73 -8.51 -3.74
CA ARG A 177 12.00 -9.10 -3.31
C ARG A 177 12.69 -9.75 -4.49
N GLU A 178 13.97 -9.45 -4.63
CA GLU A 178 14.87 -10.12 -5.56
C GLU A 178 16.12 -10.59 -4.84
N GLY A 179 16.18 -11.89 -4.53
CA GLY A 179 17.29 -12.46 -3.78
C GLY A 179 17.48 -11.77 -2.42
N ASP A 180 18.60 -11.06 -2.29
CA ASP A 180 19.02 -10.33 -1.09
C ASP A 180 18.68 -8.83 -1.11
N VAL A 181 17.88 -8.38 -2.09
CA VAL A 181 17.42 -6.98 -2.21
C VAL A 181 15.90 -6.91 -2.17
N VAL A 182 15.38 -5.89 -1.50
CA VAL A 182 13.96 -5.51 -1.57
C VAL A 182 13.86 -4.16 -2.29
N HIS A 183 12.98 -4.09 -3.28
CA HIS A 183 12.76 -2.91 -4.10
C HIS A 183 11.39 -2.32 -3.81
N TRP A 184 11.36 -0.99 -3.75
CA TRP A 184 10.17 -0.17 -3.55
C TRP A 184 10.07 0.83 -4.71
N ASP A 185 8.93 0.85 -5.40
CA ASP A 185 8.59 1.95 -6.32
C ASP A 185 7.29 2.62 -5.92
N TRP A 186 7.31 3.94 -5.99
CA TRP A 186 6.20 4.78 -5.61
C TRP A 186 5.13 4.83 -6.69
N SER A 187 3.88 4.89 -6.27
CA SER A 187 2.75 5.27 -7.12
C SER A 187 1.82 6.23 -6.38
N LEU A 188 0.94 6.90 -7.13
CA LEU A 188 0.12 8.01 -6.66
C LEU A 188 0.96 9.22 -6.21
N LYS A 189 0.71 9.81 -5.03
CA LYS A 189 1.47 10.96 -4.51
C LYS A 189 2.83 10.49 -4.02
N ALA A 190 3.76 10.28 -4.96
CA ALA A 190 5.11 9.79 -4.68
C ALA A 190 5.91 10.82 -3.86
N PRO A 191 6.51 10.44 -2.71
CA PRO A 191 7.30 11.36 -1.88
C PRO A 191 8.63 11.76 -2.53
N THR A 192 9.13 10.93 -3.46
CA THR A 192 10.33 11.20 -4.24
C THR A 192 10.19 10.66 -5.67
N SER A 193 11.00 11.18 -6.60
CA SER A 193 11.05 10.73 -7.99
C SER A 193 11.94 9.50 -8.22
N VAL A 194 12.38 8.81 -7.16
CA VAL A 194 13.27 7.66 -7.28
C VAL A 194 12.79 6.56 -6.35
N GLY A 195 12.69 5.33 -6.84
CA GLY A 195 12.38 4.21 -5.98
C GLY A 195 13.55 3.87 -5.04
N LYS A 196 13.32 2.94 -4.12
CA LYS A 196 14.24 2.66 -3.01
C LYS A 196 14.61 1.18 -2.99
N THR A 197 15.82 0.89 -2.54
CA THR A 197 16.33 -0.47 -2.47
C THR A 197 17.04 -0.74 -1.15
N PHE A 198 16.69 -1.86 -0.53
CA PHE A 198 17.12 -2.22 0.81
C PHE A 198 17.80 -3.58 0.79
N GLN A 199 18.76 -3.77 1.69
CA GLN A 199 19.26 -5.11 2.00
C GLN A 199 18.10 -5.91 2.61
N ALA A 200 17.74 -7.04 2.00
CA ALA A 200 16.54 -7.79 2.37
C ALA A 200 16.57 -8.24 3.83
N ALA A 201 17.74 -8.63 4.36
CA ALA A 201 17.87 -9.01 5.76
C ALA A 201 17.56 -7.86 6.74
N ALA A 202 17.98 -6.62 6.41
CA ALA A 202 17.69 -5.45 7.23
C ALA A 202 16.21 -5.04 7.12
N TYR A 203 15.66 -5.11 5.90
CA TYR A 203 14.25 -4.87 5.65
C TYR A 203 13.35 -5.85 6.41
N ASP A 204 13.62 -7.16 6.29
CA ASP A 204 12.86 -8.23 6.95
C ASP A 204 12.91 -8.10 8.48
N ALA A 205 14.06 -7.74 9.04
CA ALA A 205 14.22 -7.50 10.46
C ALA A 205 13.33 -6.35 10.94
N GLU A 206 13.26 -5.27 10.17
CA GLU A 206 12.45 -4.10 10.51
C GLU A 206 10.95 -4.36 10.32
N VAL A 207 10.55 -5.05 9.25
CA VAL A 207 9.16 -5.50 9.03
C VAL A 207 8.70 -6.46 10.14
N THR A 208 9.58 -7.36 10.58
CA THR A 208 9.30 -8.26 11.72
C THR A 208 9.15 -7.47 13.02
N ARG A 209 10.05 -6.50 13.25
CA ARG A 209 10.01 -5.66 14.45
C ARG A 209 8.72 -4.87 14.55
N ILE A 210 8.34 -4.15 13.49
CA ILE A 210 7.12 -3.33 13.50
C ILE A 210 5.86 -4.19 13.60
N GLY A 211 5.83 -5.37 12.96
CA GLY A 211 4.71 -6.30 13.06
C GLY A 211 4.53 -6.91 14.46
N ALA A 212 5.59 -6.93 15.27
CA ALA A 212 5.55 -7.39 16.66
C ALA A 212 5.39 -6.25 17.69
N ASP A 213 5.40 -5.00 17.23
CA ASP A 213 5.25 -3.83 18.09
C ASP A 213 3.76 -3.60 18.39
N HIS A 214 3.39 -3.96 19.62
CA HIS A 214 2.06 -3.73 20.18
C HIS A 214 2.11 -2.72 21.34
N SER A 215 3.19 -1.94 21.46
CA SER A 215 3.36 -1.01 22.57
C SER A 215 2.44 0.21 22.50
N TRP A 216 1.89 0.49 21.31
CA TRP A 216 0.90 1.53 21.04
C TRP A 216 -0.53 1.12 21.38
N GLU A 217 -0.80 -0.17 21.57
CA GLU A 217 -2.17 -0.68 21.75
C GLU A 217 -2.68 -0.38 23.16
N ASP A 218 -3.87 0.23 23.24
CA ASP A 218 -4.65 0.20 24.48
C ASP A 218 -5.41 -1.15 24.61
N LEU A 219 -6.25 -1.28 25.65
CA LEU A 219 -7.05 -2.50 25.84
C LEU A 219 -8.07 -2.71 24.72
N THR A 220 -8.64 -1.64 24.17
CA THR A 220 -9.57 -1.67 23.04
C THR A 220 -8.85 -2.16 21.79
N ASP A 221 -7.70 -1.57 21.45
CA ASP A 221 -6.87 -1.95 20.30
C ASP A 221 -6.41 -3.40 20.40
N THR A 222 -5.91 -3.81 21.57
CA THR A 222 -5.52 -5.20 21.84
C THR A 222 -6.69 -6.16 21.57
N THR A 223 -7.90 -5.79 22.01
CA THR A 223 -9.09 -6.60 21.81
C THR A 223 -9.46 -6.71 20.33
N ILE A 224 -9.48 -5.58 19.63
CA ILE A 224 -9.78 -5.50 18.20
C ILE A 224 -8.77 -6.35 17.41
N ARG A 225 -7.46 -6.19 17.68
CA ARG A 225 -6.42 -6.99 17.00
C ARG A 225 -6.60 -8.47 17.23
N ARG A 226 -6.86 -8.88 18.47
CA ARG A 226 -7.04 -10.30 18.79
C ARG A 226 -8.27 -10.88 18.11
N VAL A 227 -9.37 -10.13 18.02
CA VAL A 227 -10.53 -10.53 17.22
C VAL A 227 -10.14 -10.63 15.75
N HIS A 228 -9.52 -9.59 15.19
CA HIS A 228 -9.13 -9.55 13.78
C HIS A 228 -8.20 -10.70 13.38
N THR A 229 -7.27 -11.07 14.26
CA THR A 229 -6.31 -12.18 14.06
C THR A 229 -6.97 -13.55 14.18
N ALA A 230 -8.02 -13.67 15.00
CA ALA A 230 -8.72 -14.92 15.21
C ALA A 230 -9.73 -15.25 14.11
N ILE A 231 -10.08 -14.29 13.25
CA ILE A 231 -10.97 -14.49 12.11
C ILE A 231 -10.27 -15.36 11.06
N ASN A 232 -10.91 -16.48 10.70
CA ASN A 232 -10.45 -17.33 9.61
C ASN A 232 -10.95 -16.79 8.26
N SER A 233 -10.09 -16.04 7.57
CA SER A 233 -10.39 -15.41 6.27
C SER A 233 -10.60 -16.43 5.15
N GLU A 234 -9.98 -17.62 5.18
CA GLU A 234 -10.18 -18.66 4.16
C GLU A 234 -11.61 -19.21 4.18
N VAL A 235 -12.15 -19.44 5.38
CA VAL A 235 -13.54 -19.90 5.54
C VAL A 235 -14.52 -18.83 5.07
N LEU A 236 -14.26 -17.56 5.37
CA LEU A 236 -15.10 -16.45 4.92
C LEU A 236 -15.06 -16.25 3.40
N ALA A 237 -13.88 -16.41 2.80
CA ALA A 237 -13.70 -16.31 1.34
C ALA A 237 -14.54 -17.33 0.58
N HIS A 238 -14.82 -18.52 1.17
CA HIS A 238 -15.74 -19.50 0.59
C HIS A 238 -17.17 -18.96 0.36
N TYR A 239 -17.58 -17.98 1.17
CA TYR A 239 -18.89 -17.31 1.07
C TYR A 239 -18.81 -15.97 0.33
N GLY A 240 -17.66 -15.62 -0.26
CA GLY A 240 -17.43 -14.31 -0.86
C GLY A 240 -17.28 -13.17 0.16
N LEU A 241 -17.03 -13.49 1.43
CA LEU A 241 -16.86 -12.50 2.50
C LEU A 241 -15.39 -12.17 2.71
N THR A 242 -15.10 -10.89 2.87
CA THR A 242 -13.80 -10.37 3.31
C THR A 242 -14.00 -9.49 4.54
N VAL A 243 -13.10 -9.57 5.52
CA VAL A 243 -13.13 -8.66 6.66
C VAL A 243 -12.88 -7.25 6.16
N ASP A 244 -13.71 -6.32 6.58
CA ASP A 244 -13.60 -4.92 6.21
C ASP A 244 -12.95 -4.12 7.35
N TRP A 245 -13.60 -4.09 8.50
CA TRP A 245 -13.09 -3.45 9.70
C TRP A 245 -13.67 -4.10 10.96
N VAL A 246 -12.97 -3.89 12.07
CA VAL A 246 -13.42 -4.30 13.41
C VAL A 246 -13.29 -3.08 14.31
N SER A 247 -14.37 -2.67 14.95
CA SER A 247 -14.36 -1.45 15.76
C SER A 247 -15.28 -1.55 16.97
N ARG A 248 -14.93 -0.83 18.03
CA ARG A 248 -15.78 -0.64 19.20
C ARG A 248 -16.68 0.57 18.98
N TYR A 249 -17.99 0.36 19.00
CA TYR A 249 -18.96 1.43 18.94
C TYR A 249 -19.27 1.95 20.36
N PRO A 250 -19.23 3.27 20.61
CA PRO A 250 -19.41 3.85 21.94
C PRO A 250 -20.90 3.98 22.33
N LEU A 251 -21.69 2.92 22.14
CA LEU A 251 -23.07 2.85 22.66
C LEU A 251 -23.07 2.55 24.16
N GLU A 252 -24.26 2.64 24.76
CA GLU A 252 -24.52 2.19 26.12
C GLU A 252 -25.61 1.08 26.09
N PRO A 253 -25.24 -0.20 26.27
CA PRO A 253 -23.89 -0.72 26.51
C PRO A 253 -22.99 -0.68 25.25
N PRO A 254 -21.65 -0.62 25.41
CA PRO A 254 -20.75 -0.62 24.26
C PRO A 254 -20.79 -1.95 23.53
N GLU A 255 -20.57 -1.90 22.22
CA GLU A 255 -20.61 -3.07 21.34
C GLU A 255 -19.35 -3.13 20.47
N LEU A 256 -18.88 -4.33 20.19
CA LEU A 256 -17.93 -4.58 19.11
C LEU A 256 -18.72 -4.85 17.83
N THR A 257 -18.38 -4.15 16.75
CA THR A 257 -18.88 -4.46 15.42
C THR A 257 -17.76 -5.06 14.58
N VAL A 258 -18.04 -6.21 13.96
CA VAL A 258 -17.21 -6.83 12.94
C VAL A 258 -17.93 -6.66 11.61
N ALA A 259 -17.31 -5.91 10.70
CA ALA A 259 -17.85 -5.66 9.38
C ALA A 259 -17.16 -6.51 8.31
N PHE A 260 -17.95 -6.95 7.33
CA PHE A 260 -17.48 -7.70 6.18
C PHE A 260 -17.96 -7.05 4.89
N ARG A 261 -17.14 -7.12 3.85
CA ARG A 261 -17.57 -6.87 2.46
C ARG A 261 -17.96 -8.19 1.82
N LEU A 262 -19.11 -8.20 1.15
CA LEU A 262 -19.58 -9.31 0.34
C LEU A 262 -19.33 -9.02 -1.15
N THR A 263 -18.62 -9.92 -1.80
CA THR A 263 -18.37 -9.90 -3.24
C THR A 263 -19.18 -10.97 -3.96
N GLU A 264 -19.98 -10.57 -4.93
CA GLU A 264 -20.80 -11.45 -5.76
C GLU A 264 -20.51 -11.14 -7.23
N GLY A 265 -20.20 -12.16 -8.04
CA GLY A 265 -19.91 -11.97 -9.47
C GLY A 265 -18.68 -11.10 -9.75
N GLY A 266 -17.77 -10.95 -8.78
CA GLY A 266 -16.56 -10.12 -8.89
C GLY A 266 -16.73 -8.66 -8.48
N GLU A 267 -17.91 -8.27 -8.00
CA GLU A 267 -18.16 -6.92 -7.49
C GLU A 267 -18.60 -6.93 -6.03
N GLU A 268 -18.21 -5.90 -5.27
CA GLU A 268 -18.72 -5.68 -3.92
C GLU A 268 -20.18 -5.22 -3.97
N THR A 269 -21.06 -5.97 -3.31
CA THR A 269 -22.52 -5.74 -3.35
C THR A 269 -23.06 -5.24 -2.03
N HIS A 270 -22.55 -5.77 -0.91
CA HIS A 270 -23.07 -5.46 0.43
C HIS A 270 -21.95 -5.33 1.47
N GLN A 271 -22.25 -4.58 2.52
CA GLN A 271 -21.52 -4.60 3.78
C GLN A 271 -22.37 -5.33 4.82
N ILE A 272 -21.78 -6.28 5.54
CA ILE A 272 -22.44 -7.11 6.55
C ILE A 272 -21.86 -6.77 7.91
N PHE A 273 -22.69 -6.65 8.94
CA PHE A 273 -22.30 -6.28 10.29
C PHE A 273 -22.74 -7.34 11.30
N LEU A 274 -21.80 -7.82 12.11
CA LEU A 274 -22.08 -8.60 13.31
C LEU A 274 -21.77 -7.74 14.53
N ARG A 275 -22.70 -7.68 15.49
CA ARG A 275 -22.56 -6.88 16.71
C ARG A 275 -22.54 -7.77 17.93
N PHE A 276 -21.58 -7.51 18.80
CA PHE A 276 -21.35 -8.29 20.01
C PHE A 276 -21.30 -7.35 21.21
N PRO A 277 -22.03 -7.63 22.30
CA PRO A 277 -21.88 -6.87 23.54
C PRO A 277 -20.43 -6.88 23.98
N TRP A 278 -19.92 -5.71 24.40
CA TRP A 278 -18.54 -5.61 24.84
C TRP A 278 -18.27 -6.51 26.05
N ALA A 279 -17.16 -7.24 26.00
CA ALA A 279 -16.75 -8.18 27.03
C ALA A 279 -15.22 -8.12 27.22
N SER A 280 -14.69 -8.96 28.12
CA SER A 280 -13.23 -9.17 28.21
C SER A 280 -12.66 -9.63 26.87
N PRO A 281 -11.39 -9.32 26.55
CA PRO A 281 -10.78 -9.70 25.28
C PRO A 281 -10.94 -11.19 24.94
N ASP A 282 -10.66 -12.09 25.89
CA ASP A 282 -10.79 -13.55 25.66
C ASP A 282 -12.23 -13.98 25.38
N GLY A 283 -13.17 -13.46 26.17
CA GLY A 283 -14.59 -13.73 25.97
C GLY A 283 -15.08 -13.25 24.60
N LEU A 284 -14.67 -12.05 24.19
CA LEU A 284 -15.09 -11.47 22.91
C LEU A 284 -14.50 -12.21 21.72
N VAL A 285 -13.22 -12.57 21.76
CA VAL A 285 -12.57 -13.41 20.73
C VAL A 285 -13.28 -14.75 20.60
N GLN A 286 -13.60 -15.41 21.73
CA GLN A 286 -14.32 -16.67 21.73
C GLN A 286 -15.72 -16.51 21.13
N THR A 287 -16.49 -15.50 21.56
CA THR A 287 -17.84 -15.26 21.05
C THR A 287 -17.84 -14.98 19.55
N VAL A 288 -16.94 -14.11 19.05
CA VAL A 288 -16.83 -13.82 17.62
C VAL A 288 -16.46 -15.07 16.84
N THR A 289 -15.44 -15.82 17.28
CA THR A 289 -15.01 -17.03 16.56
C THR A 289 -16.05 -18.14 16.57
N ASP A 290 -16.80 -18.31 17.65
CA ASP A 290 -17.92 -19.25 17.71
C ASP A 290 -19.05 -18.86 16.77
N GLU A 291 -19.36 -17.57 16.65
CA GLU A 291 -20.36 -17.09 15.69
C GLU A 291 -19.91 -17.35 14.25
N LEU A 292 -18.67 -17.01 13.91
CA LEU A 292 -18.12 -17.16 12.56
C LEU A 292 -17.89 -18.62 12.14
N ARG A 293 -17.93 -19.59 13.06
CA ARG A 293 -17.94 -21.03 12.75
C ARG A 293 -19.29 -21.52 12.24
N LYS A 294 -20.38 -20.81 12.53
CA LYS A 294 -21.72 -21.14 12.04
C LYS A 294 -21.82 -20.80 10.56
N HIS A 295 -22.77 -21.42 9.86
CA HIS A 295 -23.07 -21.02 8.49
C HIS A 295 -23.59 -19.56 8.49
N PRO A 296 -23.23 -18.68 7.53
CA PRO A 296 -23.65 -17.26 7.55
C PRO A 296 -25.16 -17.02 7.70
N ARG A 297 -25.98 -17.94 7.16
CA ARG A 297 -27.44 -17.97 7.33
C ARG A 297 -27.95 -18.12 8.77
N GLU A 298 -27.08 -18.52 9.69
CA GLU A 298 -27.41 -18.69 11.10
C GLU A 298 -27.04 -17.44 11.93
N TRP A 299 -26.27 -16.51 11.35
CA TRP A 299 -25.84 -15.31 12.06
C TRP A 299 -27.01 -14.37 12.35
N ASP A 300 -26.93 -13.73 13.52
CA ASP A 300 -27.68 -12.50 13.79
C ASP A 300 -26.89 -11.32 13.21
N ALA A 301 -27.17 -11.00 11.95
CA ALA A 301 -26.41 -10.04 11.18
C ALA A 301 -27.27 -8.87 10.72
N ARG A 302 -26.61 -7.76 10.45
CA ARG A 302 -27.17 -6.66 9.70
C ARG A 302 -26.47 -6.49 8.37
N TRP A 303 -27.13 -5.85 7.42
CA TRP A 303 -26.53 -5.63 6.10
C TRP A 303 -26.93 -4.29 5.50
N SER A 304 -26.02 -3.69 4.74
CA SER A 304 -26.27 -2.50 3.92
C SER A 304 -25.88 -2.80 2.48
N ALA A 305 -26.71 -2.39 1.53
CA ALA A 305 -26.37 -2.49 0.12
C ALA A 305 -25.41 -1.36 -0.26
N ILE A 306 -24.29 -1.70 -0.90
CA ILE A 306 -23.31 -0.72 -1.39
C ILE A 306 -23.90 0.07 -2.58
N LYS A 307 -24.76 -0.59 -3.37
CA LYS A 307 -25.49 0.02 -4.49
C LYS A 307 -26.98 0.07 -4.19
N CYS A 308 -27.63 1.18 -4.53
CA CYS A 308 -29.08 1.33 -4.40
C CYS A 308 -29.84 0.24 -5.19
N GLY A 309 -30.88 -0.33 -4.58
CA GLY A 309 -31.81 -1.25 -5.25
C GLY A 309 -31.47 -2.73 -5.15
N LEU A 310 -30.39 -3.10 -4.44
CA LEU A 310 -30.10 -4.50 -4.15
C LEU A 310 -31.05 -5.06 -3.08
N ALA A 311 -31.49 -6.31 -3.29
CA ALA A 311 -32.23 -7.07 -2.29
C ALA A 311 -31.28 -7.65 -1.23
N ALA A 312 -31.82 -8.36 -0.24
CA ALA A 312 -30.98 -9.02 0.77
C ALA A 312 -29.94 -9.96 0.11
N PRO A 313 -28.74 -10.09 0.70
CA PRO A 313 -27.69 -11.00 0.23
C PRO A 313 -28.18 -12.45 0.06
N HIS A 314 -27.66 -13.20 -0.92
CA HIS A 314 -28.08 -14.59 -1.15
C HIS A 314 -27.68 -15.57 -0.02
N ILE A 315 -26.65 -15.18 0.76
CA ILE A 315 -26.20 -15.89 1.97
C ILE A 315 -26.99 -15.49 3.22
N ALA A 316 -27.92 -14.53 3.13
CA ALA A 316 -28.65 -14.02 4.28
C ALA A 316 -29.55 -15.08 4.93
N GLY A 317 -29.54 -15.08 6.26
CA GLY A 317 -30.40 -15.89 7.11
C GLY A 317 -31.74 -15.22 7.41
N SER A 318 -32.65 -15.93 8.08
CA SER A 318 -33.90 -15.35 8.57
C SER A 318 -33.71 -14.26 9.61
N ASN A 319 -32.56 -14.26 10.30
CA ASN A 319 -32.22 -13.28 11.33
C ASN A 319 -31.48 -12.05 10.77
N TRP A 320 -31.23 -12.01 9.46
CA TRP A 320 -30.54 -10.88 8.85
C TRP A 320 -31.48 -9.70 8.66
N ASN A 321 -31.10 -8.53 9.16
CA ASN A 321 -31.90 -7.30 9.06
C ASN A 321 -31.16 -6.23 8.24
N PRO A 322 -31.85 -5.38 7.47
CA PRO A 322 -31.20 -4.23 6.86
C PRO A 322 -30.69 -3.29 7.95
N GLU A 323 -29.45 -2.80 7.78
CA GLU A 323 -28.91 -1.70 8.55
C GLU A 323 -29.68 -0.43 8.18
N ARG A 324 -30.08 0.34 9.21
CA ARG A 324 -30.84 1.58 9.03
C ARG A 324 -29.94 2.77 9.21
#